data_AF-A0A1Q7BL79-F1
#
_entry.id   AF-A0A1Q7BL79-F1
#
_cell.length_a   1.000
_cell.length_b   1.000
_cell.length_c   1.000
_cell.angle_alpha   90.00
_cell.angle_beta   90.00
_cell.angle_gamma   90.00
#
_symmetry.space_group_name_H-M   'P 1'
#
loop_
_entity.id
_entity.type
_entity.pdbx_description
1 polymer ?
#
loop_
_entity_poly.entity_id
_entity_poly.type
_entity_poly.pdbx_seq_one_letter_code
_entity_poly.pdbx_strand_id
1 'polypeptide(L)'
;MGDITYNFAGIETVAASIASFVSQMNEHLNHVDSTFNNLIANGWTGSAADAFQGCKAKWHSNADAMASTLQTLSQRVGTASVNMAQADAAAAARF
;
A
#
# COMPACT_ATOMS: atom_id res chain seq x y z
N MET A 1 22.44 -11.24 26.52
CA MET A 1 22.10 -11.31 25.09
C MET A 1 21.23 -10.11 24.79
N GLY A 2 21.64 -9.25 23.86
CA GLY A 2 20.84 -8.09 23.48
C GLY A 2 19.60 -8.62 22.78
N ASP A 3 18.47 -8.53 23.47
CA ASP A 3 17.16 -8.75 22.88
C ASP A 3 17.05 -7.79 21.70
N ILE A 4 17.15 -8.29 20.48
CA ILE A 4 16.86 -7.45 19.34
C ILE A 4 15.34 -7.30 19.36
N THR A 5 14.87 -6.29 20.09
CA THR A 5 13.47 -5.91 20.18
C THR A 5 13.07 -5.33 18.82
N TYR A 6 12.94 -6.20 17.83
CA TYR A 6 12.45 -5.82 16.51
C TYR A 6 11.03 -5.30 16.70
N ASN A 7 10.77 -4.08 16.23
CA ASN A 7 9.47 -3.42 16.35
C ASN A 7 8.44 -4.06 15.39
N PHE A 8 8.13 -5.34 15.59
CA PHE A 8 7.17 -6.10 14.77
C PHE A 8 5.78 -5.48 14.84
N ALA A 9 5.36 -5.02 16.02
CA ALA A 9 4.15 -4.24 16.21
C ALA A 9 4.15 -2.97 15.36
N GLY A 10 5.30 -2.30 15.24
CA GLY A 10 5.48 -1.14 14.38
C GLY A 10 5.35 -1.47 12.89
N ILE A 11 5.82 -2.64 12.45
CA ILE A 11 5.69 -3.04 11.05
C ILE A 11 4.26 -3.39 10.70
N GLU A 12 3.55 -4.13 11.57
CA GLU A 12 2.12 -4.40 11.40
C GLU A 12 1.32 -3.08 11.39
N THR A 13 1.65 -2.14 12.28
CA THR A 13 1.05 -0.81 12.31
C THR A 13 1.29 -0.04 11.02
N VAL A 14 2.51 -0.09 10.48
CA VAL A 14 2.86 0.57 9.21
C VAL A 14 2.10 -0.07 8.05
N ALA A 15 2.01 -1.41 8.00
CA ALA A 15 1.24 -2.12 6.98
C ALA A 15 -0.25 -1.77 7.02
N ALA A 16 -0.85 -1.70 8.21
CA ALA A 16 -2.24 -1.28 8.37
C ALA A 16 -2.45 0.19 7.97
N SER A 17 -1.52 1.08 8.38
CA SER A 17 -1.57 2.51 8.03
C SER A 17 -1.48 2.72 6.52
N ILE A 18 -0.62 1.95 5.86
CA ILE A 18 -0.50 1.93 4.41
C ILE A 18 -1.79 1.46 3.74
N ALA A 19 -2.36 0.35 4.22
CA ALA A 19 -3.59 -0.19 3.64
C ALA A 19 -4.72 0.84 3.74
N SER A 20 -4.82 1.53 4.87
CA SER A 20 -5.75 2.65 5.05
C SER A 20 -5.45 3.80 4.09
N PHE A 21 -4.19 4.20 3.94
CA PHE A 21 -3.78 5.26 3.01
C PHE A 21 -4.14 4.91 1.55
N VAL A 22 -3.89 3.67 1.11
CA VAL A 22 -4.29 3.18 -0.21
C VAL A 22 -5.80 3.23 -0.39
N SER A 23 -6.57 2.81 0.61
CA SER A 23 -8.04 2.87 0.57
C SER A 23 -8.56 4.30 0.42
N GLN A 24 -8.07 5.23 1.27
CA GLN A 24 -8.44 6.65 1.21
C GLN A 24 -8.06 7.27 -0.14
N MET A 25 -6.89 6.90 -0.68
CA MET A 25 -6.46 7.36 -1.99
C MET A 25 -7.37 6.86 -3.12
N ASN A 26 -7.83 5.60 -3.06
CA ASN A 26 -8.80 5.07 -4.03
C ASN A 26 -10.16 5.77 -3.96
N GLU A 27 -10.62 6.11 -2.75
CA GLU A 27 -11.84 6.92 -2.58
C GLU A 27 -11.70 8.31 -3.22
N HIS A 28 -10.58 8.99 -2.99
CA HIS A 28 -10.31 10.28 -3.64
C HIS A 28 -10.27 10.16 -5.17
N LEU A 29 -9.67 9.11 -5.72
CA LEU A 29 -9.67 8.87 -7.15
C LEU A 29 -11.07 8.66 -7.70
N ASN A 30 -11.87 7.83 -7.03
CA ASN A 30 -13.26 7.60 -7.43
C ASN A 30 -14.08 8.89 -7.39
N HIS A 31 -13.83 9.77 -6.42
CA HIS A 31 -14.46 11.07 -6.35
C HIS A 31 -14.06 11.95 -7.53
N VAL A 32 -12.77 12.10 -7.79
CA VAL A 32 -12.25 12.88 -8.92
C VAL A 32 -12.78 12.34 -10.25
N ASP A 33 -12.79 11.02 -10.43
CA ASP A 33 -13.35 10.35 -11.60
C ASP A 33 -14.83 10.69 -11.82
N SER A 34 -15.62 10.65 -10.75
CA SER A 34 -17.04 11.00 -10.81
C SER A 34 -17.23 12.46 -11.23
N THR A 35 -16.46 13.38 -10.66
CA THR A 35 -16.48 14.80 -11.04
C THR A 35 -16.11 15.00 -12.50
N PHE A 36 -15.04 14.37 -12.98
CA PHE A 36 -14.58 14.50 -14.35
C PHE A 36 -15.54 13.87 -15.36
N ASN A 37 -16.10 12.70 -15.05
CA ASN A 37 -17.13 12.06 -15.87
C ASN A 37 -18.36 12.97 -16.00
N ASN A 38 -18.76 13.64 -14.92
CA ASN A 38 -19.84 14.61 -14.96
C ASN A 38 -19.51 15.81 -15.85
N LEU A 39 -18.29 16.35 -15.77
CA LEU A 39 -17.85 17.45 -16.63
C LEU A 39 -17.85 17.04 -18.11
N ILE A 40 -17.32 15.85 -18.43
CA ILE A 40 -17.31 15.31 -19.80
C ILE A 40 -18.74 15.13 -20.32
N ALA A 41 -19.63 14.58 -19.50
CA ALA A 41 -21.04 14.42 -19.86
C ALA A 41 -21.75 15.76 -20.13
N ASN A 42 -21.29 16.85 -19.51
CA ASN A 42 -21.79 18.21 -19.72
C ASN A 42 -21.05 18.98 -20.83
N GLY A 43 -20.35 18.28 -21.73
CA GLY A 43 -19.75 18.88 -22.92
C GLY A 43 -18.31 19.37 -22.74
N TRP A 44 -17.66 19.05 -21.62
CA TRP A 44 -16.24 19.31 -21.46
C TRP A 44 -15.42 18.31 -22.29
N THR A 45 -14.79 18.82 -23.35
CA THR A 45 -14.05 18.03 -24.34
C THR A 45 -12.73 18.72 -24.71
N GLY A 46 -11.88 18.05 -25.48
CA GLY A 46 -10.61 18.58 -25.97
C GLY A 46 -9.40 18.16 -25.15
N SER A 47 -8.25 18.78 -25.42
CA SER A 47 -6.94 18.37 -24.90
C SER A 47 -6.83 18.29 -23.37
N ALA A 48 -7.67 19.02 -22.64
CA ALA A 48 -7.73 18.96 -21.18
C ALA A 48 -8.36 17.64 -20.67
N ALA A 49 -9.37 17.11 -21.37
CA ALA A 49 -9.99 15.83 -21.04
C ALA A 49 -9.02 14.66 -21.29
N ASP A 50 -8.27 14.72 -22.40
CA ASP A 50 -7.25 13.71 -22.73
C ASP A 50 -6.08 13.71 -21.73
N ALA A 51 -5.59 14.90 -21.37
CA ALA A 51 -4.54 15.05 -20.37
C ALA A 51 -4.96 14.48 -19.01
N PHE A 52 -6.23 14.68 -18.62
CA PHE A 52 -6.76 14.10 -17.41
C PHE A 52 -6.82 12.57 -17.47
N GLN A 53 -7.29 11.97 -18.56
CA GLN A 53 -7.28 10.50 -18.70
C GLN A 53 -5.88 9.93 -18.55
N GLY A 54 -4.86 10.57 -19.14
CA GLY A 54 -3.46 10.18 -18.97
C GLY A 54 -2.98 10.29 -17.52
N CYS A 55 -3.34 11.38 -16.84
CA CYS A 55 -2.99 11.59 -15.43
C CYS A 55 -3.66 10.55 -14.52
N LYS A 56 -4.95 10.28 -14.76
CA LYS A 56 -5.74 9.24 -14.09
C LYS A 56 -5.09 7.87 -14.23
N ALA A 57 -4.79 7.44 -15.45
CA ALA A 57 -4.20 6.13 -15.71
C ALA A 57 -2.85 5.96 -14.99
N LYS A 58 -1.99 6.99 -15.07
CA LYS A 58 -0.69 6.99 -14.40
C LYS A 58 -0.82 6.95 -12.88
N TRP A 59 -1.79 7.67 -12.33
CA TRP A 59 -2.06 7.69 -10.90
C TRP A 59 -2.52 6.31 -10.41
N HIS A 60 -3.52 5.68 -11.05
CA HIS A 60 -3.98 4.34 -10.68
C HIS A 60 -2.85 3.31 -10.76
N SER A 61 -2.06 3.33 -11.83
CA SER A 61 -0.92 2.42 -11.97
C SER A 61 0.09 2.57 -10.82
N ASN A 62 0.38 3.79 -10.38
CA ASN A 62 1.29 4.03 -9.26
C ASN A 62 0.69 3.61 -7.91
N ALA A 63 -0.62 3.82 -7.72
CA ALA A 63 -1.34 3.39 -6.53
C ALA A 63 -1.30 1.86 -6.36
N ASP A 64 -1.56 1.12 -7.44
CA ASP A 64 -1.52 -0.34 -7.45
C ASP A 64 -0.09 -0.86 -7.19
N ALA A 65 0.92 -0.24 -7.80
CA ALA A 65 2.32 -0.59 -7.58
C ALA A 65 2.76 -0.38 -6.12
N MET A 66 2.30 0.71 -5.50
CA MET A 66 2.56 1.01 -4.09
C MET A 66 1.87 -0.01 -3.18
N ALA A 67 0.60 -0.33 -3.42
CA ALA A 67 -0.13 -1.36 -2.67
C ALA A 67 0.57 -2.72 -2.74
N SER A 68 0.98 -3.14 -3.94
CA SER A 68 1.69 -4.41 -4.17
C SER A 68 3.05 -4.46 -3.46
N THR A 69 3.82 -3.37 -3.54
CA THR A 69 5.13 -3.27 -2.87
C THR A 69 5.00 -3.43 -1.36
N LEU A 70 3.96 -2.84 -0.79
CA LEU A 70 3.77 -2.81 0.66
C LEU A 70 3.16 -4.12 1.18
N GLN A 71 2.31 -4.76 0.39
CA GLN A 71 1.87 -6.13 0.66
C GLN A 71 3.06 -7.10 0.65
N THR A 72 3.97 -6.93 -0.32
CA THR A 72 5.22 -7.71 -0.38
C THR A 72 6.11 -7.47 0.83
N LEU A 73 6.25 -6.22 1.27
CA LEU A 73 7.00 -5.88 2.48
C LEU A 73 6.39 -6.55 3.72
N SER A 74 5.07 -6.48 3.89
CA SER A 74 4.35 -7.10 5.00
C SER A 74 4.58 -8.63 5.03
N GLN A 75 4.47 -9.31 3.88
CA GLN A 75 4.72 -10.75 3.77
C GLN A 75 6.17 -11.12 4.14
N ARG A 76 7.15 -10.35 3.65
CA ARG A 76 8.56 -10.57 3.96
C ARG A 76 8.85 -10.42 5.45
N VAL A 77 8.24 -9.43 6.08
CA VAL A 77 8.38 -9.20 7.53
C VAL A 77 7.72 -10.30 8.34
N GLY A 78 6.51 -10.72 7.98
CA GLY A 78 5.84 -11.84 8.64
C GLY A 78 6.59 -13.18 8.47
N THR A 79 7.22 -13.40 7.32
CA THR A 79 8.07 -14.58 7.11
C THR A 79 9.33 -14.51 7.97
N ALA A 80 9.96 -13.33 8.07
CA ALA A 80 11.12 -13.13 8.91
C ALA A 80 10.80 -13.35 10.40
N SER A 81 9.62 -12.89 10.87
CA SER A 81 9.21 -13.08 12.27
C SER A 81 9.02 -14.56 12.63
N VAL A 82 8.38 -15.34 11.76
CA VAL A 82 8.19 -16.80 11.97
C VAL A 82 9.53 -17.52 12.01
N ASN A 83 10.41 -17.25 11.05
CA ASN A 83 11.72 -17.89 10.98
C ASN A 83 12.59 -17.54 12.19
N MET A 84 12.51 -16.31 12.69
CA MET A 84 13.27 -15.86 13.86
C MET A 84 12.71 -16.42 15.16
N ALA A 85 11.39 -16.45 15.35
CA ALA A 85 10.79 -17.09 16.51
C ALA A 85 11.15 -18.59 16.60
N GLN A 86 11.22 -19.26 15.45
CA GLN A 86 11.71 -20.64 15.38
C GLN A 86 13.20 -20.75 15.71
N ALA A 87 14.03 -19.83 15.22
CA ALA A 87 15.46 -19.80 15.51
C ALA A 87 15.73 -19.55 17.00
N ASP A 88 15.01 -18.61 17.62
CA ASP A 88 15.11 -18.31 19.05
C ASP A 88 14.61 -19.47 19.91
N ALA A 89 13.48 -20.09 19.55
CA ALA A 89 13.00 -21.29 20.25
C ALA A 89 13.99 -22.46 20.14
N ALA A 90 14.61 -22.65 18.98
CA ALA A 90 15.63 -23.67 18.77
C ALA A 90 16.93 -23.35 19.52
N ALA A 91 17.32 -22.09 19.62
CA ALA A 91 18.48 -21.64 20.39
C ALA A 91 18.22 -21.78 21.90
N ALA A 92 17.04 -21.40 22.37
CA ALA A 92 16.61 -21.55 23.76
C ALA A 92 16.51 -23.02 24.18
N ALA A 93 16.09 -23.92 23.29
CA ALA A 93 16.04 -25.35 23.56
C ALA A 93 17.43 -26.03 23.61
N ARG A 94 18.48 -25.34 23.18
CA ARG A 94 19.87 -25.83 23.17
C ARG A 94 20.66 -25.45 24.43
N PHE A 95 20.13 -24.56 25.25
CA PHE A 95 20.70 -24.13 26.53
C PHE A 95 19.80 -24.55 27.68
#